data_AF-A0A936QVM8-F1
#
_entry.id   AF-A0A936QVM8-F1
#
_cell.length_a   1.000
_cell.length_b   1.000
_cell.length_c   1.000
_cell.angle_alpha   90.00
_cell.angle_beta   90.00
_cell.angle_gamma   90.00
#
_symmetry.space_group_name_H-M   'P 1'
#
loop_
_entity.id
_entity.type
_entity.pdbx_description
1 polymer ?
#
loop_
_entity_poly.entity_id
_entity_poly.type
_entity_poly.pdbx_seq_one_letter_code
_entity_poly.pdbx_strand_id
1 'polypeptide(L)'
;MGFEYARLSNAPFDTSTPIMLRLRLFGPLLGYLTFLRGPVFVLLPWSFLIALIALCYFSARRKGLLPINALLTSAAITFTCTAFVTLYAPGYTDAITYFFILLCLLPRFPLRWKALAFAVAVCNHESALVLLPAVLYTQYLDRTSNGRPIRFFGWLALFLVPYLLYRVWATSMDPSVLGPAYYLTTANVNVNYRELGPTLWGLFWSFRMMWLLPMAAFVMSMYQRRYAGA
;
A
#
# COMPACT_ATOMS: atom_id res chain seq x y z
N MET A 1 -0.38 14.23 10.02
CA MET A 1 0.49 13.18 9.45
C MET A 1 1.23 13.61 8.18
N GLY A 2 0.57 14.19 7.16
CA GLY A 2 1.25 14.60 5.91
C GLY A 2 2.47 15.53 6.10
N PHE A 3 2.39 16.45 7.07
CA PHE A 3 3.51 17.32 7.46
C PHE A 3 4.76 16.56 7.93
N GLU A 4 4.60 15.43 8.63
CA GLU A 4 5.75 14.64 9.09
C GLU A 4 6.49 13.97 7.93
N TYR A 5 5.77 13.50 6.92
CA TYR A 5 6.39 12.98 5.69
C TYR A 5 7.14 14.07 4.94
N ALA A 6 6.55 15.27 4.82
CA ALA A 6 7.20 16.42 4.21
C ALA A 6 8.46 16.84 4.98
N ARG A 7 8.43 16.83 6.32
CA ARG A 7 9.62 17.08 7.14
C ARG A 7 10.69 16.00 6.95
N LEU A 8 10.30 14.72 6.96
CA LEU A 8 11.22 13.60 6.76
C LEU A 8 11.85 13.62 5.35
N SER A 9 11.15 14.16 4.33
CA SER A 9 11.69 14.29 2.98
C SER A 9 12.87 15.27 2.85
N ASN A 10 13.07 16.17 3.81
CA ASN A 10 14.22 17.09 3.79
C ASN A 10 15.53 16.36 4.15
N ALA A 11 15.47 15.44 5.10
CA ALA A 11 16.60 14.68 5.60
C ALA A 11 16.14 13.30 6.11
N PRO A 12 15.92 12.30 5.22
CA PRO A 12 15.28 11.03 5.58
C PRO A 12 16.07 10.21 6.60
N PHE A 13 17.37 10.46 6.71
CA PHE A 13 18.27 9.77 7.64
C PHE A 13 18.66 10.61 8.86
N ASP A 14 18.13 11.82 9.02
CA ASP A 14 18.42 12.67 10.18
C ASP A 14 17.70 12.14 11.43
N THR A 15 18.47 11.63 12.39
CA THR A 15 17.98 11.08 13.67
C THR A 15 17.95 12.12 14.79
N SER A 16 18.40 13.36 14.55
CA SER A 16 18.44 14.40 15.59
C SER A 16 17.03 14.81 16.06
N THR A 17 16.02 14.62 15.21
CA THR A 17 14.65 15.00 15.53
C THR A 17 13.73 13.77 15.56
N PRO A 18 12.95 13.56 16.64
CA PRO A 18 12.05 12.41 16.73
C PRO A 18 10.92 12.56 15.71
N ILE A 19 10.65 11.48 14.96
CA ILE A 19 9.59 11.41 13.94
C ILE A 19 8.94 10.03 14.01
N MET A 20 7.66 9.99 14.39
CA MET A 20 6.91 8.74 14.58
C MET A 20 6.82 7.89 13.30
N LEU A 21 6.78 8.52 12.13
CA LEU A 21 6.63 7.87 10.82
C LEU A 21 7.95 7.46 10.15
N ARG A 22 9.07 7.43 10.89
CA ARG A 22 10.42 7.12 10.36
C ARG A 22 10.53 5.76 9.67
N LEU A 23 9.70 4.77 10.04
CA LEU A 23 9.71 3.43 9.42
C LEU A 23 9.01 3.37 8.05
N ARG A 24 8.38 4.47 7.62
CA ARG A 24 7.70 4.61 6.33
C ARG A 24 8.52 5.48 5.40
N LEU A 25 9.77 5.07 5.19
CA LEU A 25 10.80 5.89 4.57
C LEU A 25 10.59 6.08 3.07
N PHE A 26 9.95 5.15 2.37
CA PHE A 26 10.00 5.10 0.91
C PHE A 26 9.50 6.39 0.24
N GLY A 27 8.30 6.87 0.59
CA GLY A 27 7.76 8.12 0.06
C GLY A 27 8.68 9.33 0.31
N PRO A 28 9.05 9.62 1.56
CA PRO A 28 10.01 10.69 1.90
C PRO A 28 11.37 10.58 1.20
N LEU A 29 11.94 9.37 1.11
CA LEU A 29 13.19 9.12 0.41
C LEU A 29 13.06 9.41 -1.08
N LEU A 30 11.93 9.02 -1.69
CA LEU A 30 11.66 9.33 -3.09
C LEU A 30 11.53 10.84 -3.31
N GLY A 31 10.88 11.57 -2.39
CA GLY A 31 10.82 13.02 -2.40
C GLY A 31 12.21 13.67 -2.30
N TYR A 32 13.07 13.15 -1.42
CA TYR A 32 14.46 13.58 -1.30
C TYR A 32 15.24 13.38 -2.61
N LEU A 33 15.17 12.19 -3.21
CA LEU A 33 15.88 11.84 -4.44
C LEU A 33 15.37 12.60 -5.68
N THR A 34 14.09 12.99 -5.68
CA THR A 34 13.46 13.75 -6.78
C THR A 34 13.45 15.25 -6.55
N PHE A 35 14.07 15.72 -5.46
CA PHE A 35 14.06 17.12 -5.01
C PHE A 35 12.65 17.70 -4.70
N LEU A 36 11.62 16.85 -4.66
CA LEU A 36 10.27 17.20 -4.20
C LEU A 36 10.21 17.10 -2.68
N ARG A 37 10.90 18.00 -1.99
CA ARG A 37 11.03 18.00 -0.52
C ARG A 37 10.29 19.15 0.16
N GLY A 38 10.08 19.04 1.47
CA GLY A 38 9.47 20.09 2.28
C GLY A 38 8.05 20.44 1.82
N PRO A 39 7.67 21.73 1.68
CA PRO A 39 6.34 22.13 1.25
C PRO A 39 5.92 21.56 -0.13
N VAL A 40 6.89 21.32 -1.01
CA VAL A 40 6.65 20.83 -2.38
C VAL A 40 6.43 19.31 -2.41
N PHE A 41 6.69 18.60 -1.30
CA PHE A 41 6.51 17.15 -1.19
C PHE A 41 5.09 16.69 -1.53
N VAL A 42 4.07 17.55 -1.35
CA VAL A 42 2.68 17.27 -1.72
C VAL A 42 2.50 16.84 -3.19
N LEU A 43 3.35 17.31 -4.09
CA LEU A 43 3.28 16.95 -5.51
C LEU A 43 3.63 15.48 -5.76
N LEU A 44 4.44 14.86 -4.89
CA LEU A 44 4.83 13.47 -5.03
C LEU A 44 3.62 12.53 -4.90
N PRO A 45 2.89 12.44 -3.78
CA PRO A 45 1.72 11.57 -3.68
C PRO A 45 0.61 11.94 -4.68
N TRP A 46 0.48 13.22 -5.08
CA TRP A 46 -0.47 13.62 -6.13
C TRP A 46 -0.10 13.05 -7.49
N SER A 47 1.18 13.07 -7.88
CA SER A 47 1.61 12.45 -9.14
C SER A 47 1.36 10.94 -9.15
N PHE A 48 1.59 10.26 -8.02
CA PHE A 48 1.25 8.84 -7.86
C PHE A 48 -0.26 8.58 -7.88
N LEU A 49 -1.07 9.47 -7.32
CA LEU A 49 -2.54 9.38 -7.39
C LEU A 49 -3.03 9.49 -8.83
N ILE A 50 -2.51 10.47 -9.59
CA ILE A 50 -2.81 10.62 -11.02
C ILE A 50 -2.38 9.36 -11.79
N ALA A 51 -1.16 8.86 -11.53
CA ALA A 51 -0.65 7.65 -12.16
C ALA A 51 -1.50 6.41 -11.81
N LEU A 52 -1.98 6.30 -10.57
CA LEU A 52 -2.89 5.24 -10.12
C LEU A 52 -4.22 5.29 -10.89
N ILE A 53 -4.85 6.46 -10.99
CA ILE A 53 -6.11 6.64 -11.73
C ILE A 53 -5.92 6.32 -13.21
N ALA A 54 -4.84 6.83 -13.82
CA ALA A 54 -4.48 6.54 -15.21
C ALA A 54 -4.26 5.03 -15.41
N LEU A 55 -3.56 4.37 -14.48
CA LEU A 55 -3.31 2.93 -14.56
C LEU A 55 -4.61 2.13 -14.47
N CYS A 56 -5.55 2.50 -13.60
CA CYS A 56 -6.89 1.92 -13.55
C CYS A 56 -7.62 2.07 -14.89
N TYR A 57 -7.62 3.27 -15.46
CA TYR A 57 -8.24 3.54 -16.76
C TYR A 57 -7.63 2.66 -17.87
N PHE A 58 -6.30 2.68 -18.04
CA PHE A 58 -5.64 1.91 -19.09
C PHE A 58 -5.77 0.39 -18.87
N SER A 59 -5.79 -0.07 -17.61
CA SER A 59 -6.05 -1.47 -17.28
C SER A 59 -7.46 -1.88 -17.69
N ALA A 60 -8.47 -1.06 -17.40
CA ALA A 60 -9.85 -1.28 -17.86
C ALA A 60 -9.94 -1.30 -19.39
N ARG A 61 -9.31 -0.35 -20.08
CA ARG A 61 -9.26 -0.31 -21.57
C ARG A 61 -8.61 -1.55 -22.16
N ARG A 62 -7.52 -2.04 -21.57
CA ARG A 62 -6.85 -3.29 -22.00
C ARG A 62 -7.71 -4.55 -21.81
N LYS A 63 -8.70 -4.51 -20.91
CA LYS A 63 -9.70 -5.58 -20.72
C LYS A 63 -10.89 -5.45 -21.68
N GLY A 64 -10.86 -4.51 -22.63
CA GLY A 64 -11.92 -4.32 -23.62
C GLY A 64 -13.12 -3.49 -23.14
N LEU A 65 -13.05 -2.86 -21.96
CA LEU A 65 -14.14 -1.99 -21.51
C LEU A 65 -14.26 -0.78 -22.43
N LEU A 66 -15.49 -0.38 -22.77
CA LEU A 66 -15.79 0.84 -23.52
C LEU A 66 -15.17 2.08 -22.85
N PRO A 67 -14.79 3.14 -23.61
CA PRO A 67 -14.10 4.29 -23.05
C PRO A 67 -14.85 4.95 -21.89
N ILE A 68 -16.18 5.06 -22.01
CA ILE A 68 -17.04 5.63 -20.98
C ILE A 68 -17.06 4.78 -19.71
N ASN A 69 -17.14 3.45 -19.82
CA ASN A 69 -17.13 2.55 -18.66
C ASN A 69 -15.77 2.55 -17.96
N ALA A 70 -14.68 2.62 -18.72
CA ALA A 70 -13.34 2.76 -18.17
C ALA A 70 -13.18 4.11 -17.43
N LEU A 71 -13.71 5.20 -18.01
CA LEU A 71 -13.73 6.52 -17.38
C LEU A 71 -14.51 6.50 -16.08
N LEU A 72 -15.74 5.97 -16.08
CA LEU A 72 -16.58 5.84 -14.89
C LEU A 72 -15.91 4.99 -13.80
N THR A 73 -15.25 3.88 -14.18
CA THR A 73 -14.51 3.04 -13.23
C THR A 73 -13.34 3.79 -12.62
N SER A 74 -12.57 4.55 -13.42
CA SER A 74 -11.47 5.37 -12.90
C SER A 74 -11.95 6.56 -12.08
N ALA A 75 -13.11 7.15 -12.42
CA ALA A 75 -13.74 8.20 -11.64
C ALA A 75 -14.24 7.68 -10.29
N ALA A 76 -14.74 6.44 -10.21
CA ALA A 76 -15.08 5.85 -8.91
C ALA A 76 -13.86 5.82 -7.94
N ILE A 77 -12.65 5.63 -8.47
CA ILE A 77 -11.41 5.69 -7.66
C ILE A 77 -11.16 7.09 -7.10
N THR A 78 -11.51 8.17 -7.82
CA THR A 78 -11.32 9.54 -7.31
C THR A 78 -12.22 9.85 -6.11
N PHE A 79 -13.30 9.09 -5.91
CA PHE A 79 -14.19 9.20 -4.75
C PHE A 79 -13.86 8.21 -3.63
N THR A 80 -12.73 7.51 -3.71
CA THR A 80 -12.28 6.61 -2.63
C THR A 80 -11.60 7.37 -1.51
N CYS A 81 -11.58 6.78 -0.31
CA CYS A 81 -10.81 7.31 0.82
C CYS A 81 -9.34 7.56 0.47
N THR A 82 -8.72 6.73 -0.38
CA THR A 82 -7.33 6.92 -0.83
C THR A 82 -7.12 8.27 -1.51
N ALA A 83 -8.03 8.66 -2.40
CA ALA A 83 -7.97 9.96 -3.07
C ALA A 83 -8.29 11.09 -2.09
N PHE A 84 -9.36 10.97 -1.31
CA PHE A 84 -9.80 11.98 -0.35
C PHE A 84 -8.75 12.29 0.73
N VAL A 85 -8.09 11.26 1.30
CA VAL A 85 -7.07 11.45 2.33
C VAL A 85 -5.89 12.27 1.79
N THR A 86 -5.50 12.05 0.53
CA THR A 86 -4.39 12.78 -0.08
C THR A 86 -4.74 14.26 -0.34
N LEU A 87 -6.02 14.58 -0.50
CA LEU A 87 -6.52 15.96 -0.65
C LEU A 87 -6.71 16.64 0.71
N TYR A 88 -7.26 15.92 1.70
CA TYR A 88 -7.52 16.44 3.05
C TYR A 88 -6.25 16.57 3.90
N ALA A 89 -5.30 15.65 3.73
CA ALA A 89 -4.01 15.65 4.41
C ALA A 89 -2.87 15.67 3.35
N PRO A 90 -2.56 16.85 2.78
CA PRO A 90 -1.49 17.00 1.80
C PRO A 90 -0.17 16.36 2.25
N GLY A 91 0.46 15.60 1.36
CA GLY A 91 1.70 14.86 1.66
C GLY A 91 1.48 13.46 2.26
N TYR A 92 0.25 13.00 2.45
CA TYR A 92 0.02 11.60 2.84
C TYR A 92 0.36 10.64 1.68
N THR A 93 1.10 9.57 1.97
CA THR A 93 1.80 8.77 0.94
C THR A 93 1.05 7.51 0.49
N ASP A 94 -0.18 7.28 0.93
CA ASP A 94 -0.93 6.05 0.64
C ASP A 94 -1.12 5.80 -0.86
N ALA A 95 -1.30 6.85 -1.66
CA ALA A 95 -1.41 6.74 -3.12
C ALA A 95 -0.20 6.02 -3.75
N ILE A 96 1.00 6.21 -3.18
CA ILE A 96 2.22 5.52 -3.59
C ILE A 96 2.08 4.01 -3.34
N THR A 97 1.65 3.62 -2.13
CA THR A 97 1.41 2.20 -1.78
C THR A 97 0.43 1.55 -2.74
N TYR A 98 -0.73 2.18 -2.97
CA TYR A 98 -1.78 1.62 -3.83
C TYR A 98 -1.34 1.53 -5.30
N PHE A 99 -0.57 2.50 -5.78
CA PHE A 99 0.01 2.45 -7.12
C PHE A 99 0.90 1.21 -7.30
N PHE A 100 1.82 0.96 -6.37
CA PHE A 100 2.71 -0.20 -6.44
C PHE A 100 2.00 -1.54 -6.22
N ILE A 101 0.95 -1.59 -5.37
CA ILE A 101 0.07 -2.75 -5.28
C ILE A 101 -0.57 -3.03 -6.64
N LEU A 102 -1.12 -2.00 -7.30
CA LEU A 102 -1.77 -2.19 -8.60
C LEU A 102 -0.78 -2.66 -9.67
N LEU A 103 0.45 -2.13 -9.69
CA LEU A 103 1.52 -2.63 -10.56
C LEU A 103 1.81 -4.12 -10.35
N CYS A 104 1.85 -4.57 -9.09
CA CYS A 104 2.05 -5.98 -8.75
C CYS A 104 0.95 -6.89 -9.31
N LEU A 105 -0.27 -6.37 -9.46
CA LEU A 105 -1.45 -7.11 -9.95
C LEU A 105 -1.58 -7.11 -11.49
N LEU A 106 -0.73 -6.40 -12.22
CA LEU A 106 -0.80 -6.37 -13.68
C LEU A 106 -0.36 -7.72 -14.29
N PRO A 107 -1.13 -8.33 -15.20
CA PRO A 107 -0.87 -9.69 -15.68
C PRO A 107 0.47 -9.81 -16.41
N ARG A 108 0.84 -8.82 -17.25
CA ARG A 108 2.06 -8.85 -18.08
C ARG A 108 3.33 -8.35 -17.38
N PHE A 109 3.27 -8.04 -16.09
CA PHE A 109 4.44 -7.53 -15.37
C PHE A 109 5.36 -8.69 -14.95
N PRO A 110 6.67 -8.65 -15.24
CA PRO A 110 7.56 -9.77 -14.92
C PRO A 110 7.58 -10.05 -13.41
N LEU A 111 7.67 -11.33 -13.04
CA LEU A 111 7.52 -11.78 -11.64
C LEU A 111 8.43 -11.04 -10.65
N ARG A 112 9.71 -10.85 -11.02
CA ARG A 112 10.68 -10.10 -10.20
C ARG A 112 10.25 -8.65 -9.97
N TRP A 113 9.67 -8.00 -10.98
CA TRP A 113 9.22 -6.62 -10.87
C TRP A 113 7.92 -6.50 -10.09
N LYS A 114 7.03 -7.51 -10.17
CA LYS A 114 5.87 -7.61 -9.26
C LYS A 114 6.31 -7.70 -7.80
N ALA A 115 7.29 -8.57 -7.51
CA ALA A 115 7.84 -8.72 -6.16
C ALA A 115 8.51 -7.43 -5.68
N LEU A 116 9.28 -6.75 -6.53
CA LEU A 116 9.86 -5.46 -6.20
C LEU A 116 8.78 -4.40 -5.94
N ALA A 117 7.75 -4.30 -6.79
CA ALA A 117 6.66 -3.36 -6.59
C ALA A 117 5.95 -3.61 -5.25
N PHE A 118 5.66 -4.87 -4.93
CA PHE A 118 5.06 -5.20 -3.63
C PHE A 118 6.00 -4.90 -2.45
N ALA A 119 7.30 -5.17 -2.58
CA ALA A 119 8.30 -4.80 -1.58
C ALA A 119 8.31 -3.28 -1.34
N VAL A 120 8.32 -2.50 -2.42
CA VAL A 120 8.24 -1.03 -2.36
C VAL A 120 6.96 -0.55 -1.68
N ALA A 121 5.81 -1.19 -1.96
CA ALA A 121 4.55 -0.88 -1.28
C ALA A 121 4.67 -1.13 0.24
N VAL A 122 5.28 -2.25 0.65
CA VAL A 122 5.55 -2.57 2.07
C VAL A 122 6.50 -1.56 2.72
N CYS A 123 7.56 -1.14 2.02
CA CYS A 123 8.50 -0.12 2.49
C CYS A 123 7.83 1.25 2.71
N ASN A 124 6.79 1.56 1.95
CA ASN A 124 6.01 2.78 2.12
C ASN A 124 4.96 2.64 3.23
N HIS A 125 4.24 1.52 3.26
CA HIS A 125 3.24 1.23 4.27
C HIS A 125 3.16 -0.28 4.56
N GLU A 126 3.61 -0.68 5.74
CA GLU A 126 3.73 -2.10 6.14
C GLU A 126 2.41 -2.87 6.14
N SER A 127 1.28 -2.19 6.31
CA SER A 127 -0.06 -2.81 6.18
C SER A 127 -0.33 -3.41 4.79
N ALA A 128 0.46 -3.07 3.76
CA ALA A 128 0.39 -3.75 2.47
C ALA A 128 0.61 -5.27 2.59
N LEU A 129 1.31 -5.74 3.64
CA LEU A 129 1.47 -7.16 3.94
C LEU A 129 0.14 -7.89 4.17
N VAL A 130 -0.92 -7.20 4.59
CA VAL A 130 -2.26 -7.79 4.70
C VAL A 130 -2.77 -8.31 3.35
N LEU A 131 -2.33 -7.72 2.24
CA LEU A 131 -2.70 -8.14 0.89
C LEU A 131 -1.78 -9.25 0.33
N LEU A 132 -0.75 -9.67 1.06
CA LEU A 132 0.18 -10.71 0.61
C LEU A 132 -0.55 -12.02 0.22
N PRO A 133 -1.54 -12.53 0.99
CA PRO A 133 -2.27 -13.75 0.58
C PRO A 133 -2.98 -13.59 -0.77
N ALA A 134 -3.62 -12.43 -1.00
CA ALA A 134 -4.29 -12.14 -2.27
C ALA A 134 -3.28 -12.05 -3.43
N VAL A 135 -2.15 -11.37 -3.21
CA VAL A 135 -1.07 -11.27 -4.22
C VAL A 135 -0.51 -12.65 -4.55
N LEU A 136 -0.21 -13.48 -3.55
CA LEU A 136 0.27 -14.85 -3.76
C LEU A 136 -0.74 -15.69 -4.52
N TYR A 137 -2.04 -15.57 -4.21
CA TYR A 137 -3.09 -16.27 -4.93
C TYR A 137 -3.16 -15.83 -6.40
N THR A 138 -3.00 -14.54 -6.71
CA THR A 138 -2.95 -14.10 -8.12
C THR A 138 -1.75 -14.69 -8.86
N GLN A 139 -0.62 -14.96 -8.18
CA GLN A 139 0.51 -15.66 -8.80
C GLN A 139 0.24 -17.16 -8.96
N TYR A 140 -0.56 -17.76 -8.07
CA TYR A 140 -0.97 -19.16 -8.15
C TYR A 140 -1.94 -19.40 -9.32
N LEU A 141 -2.87 -18.47 -9.57
CA LEU A 141 -3.82 -18.57 -10.68
C LEU A 141 -3.16 -18.50 -12.07
N ASP A 142 -1.98 -17.90 -12.17
CA ASP A 142 -1.27 -17.81 -13.45
C ASP A 142 -0.58 -19.15 -13.77
N ARG A 143 -1.30 -19.99 -14.52
CA ARG A 143 -0.98 -21.40 -14.86
C ARG A 143 0.31 -21.60 -15.66
N THR A 144 0.98 -20.53 -16.07
CA THR A 144 2.13 -20.61 -16.98
C THR A 144 3.36 -21.28 -16.37
N SER A 145 3.46 -21.41 -15.05
CA SER A 145 4.61 -22.09 -14.43
C SER A 145 4.39 -22.51 -12.99
N ASN A 146 4.61 -23.81 -12.71
CA ASN A 146 4.63 -24.36 -11.35
C ASN A 146 5.66 -23.63 -10.48
N GLY A 147 5.33 -23.45 -9.19
CA GLY A 147 6.21 -22.79 -8.22
C GLY A 147 6.37 -21.27 -8.39
N ARG A 148 5.51 -20.61 -9.17
CA ARG A 148 5.50 -19.14 -9.26
C ARG A 148 5.30 -18.42 -7.92
N PRO A 149 4.38 -18.84 -7.03
CA PRO A 149 4.24 -18.22 -5.70
C PRO A 149 5.51 -18.30 -4.86
N ILE A 150 6.21 -19.44 -4.89
CA ILE A 150 7.46 -19.66 -4.16
C ILE A 150 8.56 -18.73 -4.70
N ARG A 151 8.71 -18.64 -6.03
CA ARG A 151 9.66 -17.71 -6.65
C ARG A 151 9.32 -16.24 -6.35
N PHE A 152 8.04 -15.87 -6.38
CA PHE A 152 7.60 -14.52 -5.98
C PHE A 152 8.02 -14.22 -4.54
N PHE A 153 7.76 -15.16 -3.62
CA PHE A 153 8.13 -15.02 -2.22
C PHE A 153 9.65 -14.91 -2.03
N GLY A 154 10.43 -15.71 -2.76
CA GLY A 154 11.90 -15.61 -2.75
C GLY A 154 12.41 -14.24 -3.20
N TRP A 155 11.87 -13.70 -4.30
CA TRP A 155 12.21 -12.34 -4.74
C TRP A 155 11.75 -11.27 -3.75
N LEU A 156 10.55 -11.42 -3.18
CA LEU A 156 10.02 -10.48 -2.19
C LEU A 156 10.89 -10.45 -0.94
N ALA A 157 11.26 -11.61 -0.40
CA ALA A 157 12.16 -11.73 0.74
C ALA A 157 13.50 -11.03 0.48
N LEU A 158 14.08 -11.27 -0.71
CA LEU A 158 15.32 -10.60 -1.13
C LEU A 158 15.18 -9.07 -1.17
N PHE A 159 14.11 -8.55 -1.79
CA PHE A 159 13.90 -7.10 -1.91
C PHE A 159 13.52 -6.41 -0.59
N LEU A 160 13.02 -7.15 0.40
CA LEU A 160 12.74 -6.61 1.73
C LEU A 160 13.98 -6.53 2.63
N VAL A 161 15.11 -7.16 2.28
CA VAL A 161 16.34 -7.11 3.09
C VAL A 161 16.79 -5.68 3.41
N PRO A 162 16.92 -4.75 2.44
CA PRO A 162 17.33 -3.37 2.74
C PRO A 162 16.37 -2.65 3.69
N TYR A 163 15.07 -2.93 3.55
CA TYR A 163 14.04 -2.37 4.43
C TYR A 163 14.15 -2.89 5.85
N LEU A 164 14.35 -4.20 6.02
CA LEU A 164 14.53 -4.81 7.34
C LEU A 164 15.79 -4.28 8.04
N LEU A 165 16.90 -4.15 7.32
CA LEU A 165 18.13 -3.54 7.83
C LEU A 165 17.89 -2.09 8.25
N TYR A 166 17.20 -1.30 7.42
CA TYR A 166 16.84 0.06 7.76
C TYR A 166 15.94 0.13 9.01
N ARG A 167 14.95 -0.76 9.15
CA ARG A 167 14.09 -0.79 10.34
C ARG A 167 14.91 -1.05 11.60
N VAL A 168 15.77 -2.07 11.59
CA VAL A 168 16.64 -2.40 12.74
C VAL A 168 17.49 -1.19 13.12
N TRP A 169 18.15 -0.58 12.14
CA TRP A 169 18.94 0.64 12.36
C TRP A 169 18.09 1.78 12.93
N ALA A 170 16.97 2.13 12.31
CA ALA A 170 16.11 3.23 12.73
C ALA A 170 15.55 3.03 14.14
N THR A 171 15.13 1.81 14.49
CA THR A 171 14.65 1.49 15.84
C THR A 171 15.75 1.52 16.90
N SER A 172 17.01 1.27 16.53
CA SER A 172 18.13 1.38 17.45
C SER A 172 18.51 2.84 17.76
N MET A 173 18.21 3.76 16.84
CA MET A 173 18.53 5.18 16.96
C MET A 173 17.40 6.00 17.60
N ASP A 174 16.14 5.62 17.40
CA ASP A 174 14.98 6.39 17.85
C ASP A 174 13.94 5.46 18.51
N PRO A 175 13.89 5.40 19.86
CA PRO A 175 12.93 4.55 20.57
C PRO A 175 11.48 5.06 20.49
N SER A 176 11.25 6.30 20.01
CA SER A 176 9.91 6.86 19.84
C SER A 176 9.17 6.32 18.60
N VAL A 177 9.89 5.59 17.77
CA VAL A 177 9.39 5.04 16.52
C VAL A 177 8.30 3.99 16.78
N LEU A 178 7.18 4.14 16.07
CA LEU A 178 6.02 3.24 16.20
C LEU A 178 6.31 1.89 15.53
N GLY A 179 6.90 0.97 16.29
CA GLY A 179 7.09 -0.43 15.88
C GLY A 179 5.89 -1.33 16.26
N PRO A 180 5.91 -2.62 15.86
CA PRO A 180 4.89 -3.59 16.25
C PRO A 180 4.69 -3.68 17.77
N ALA A 181 5.77 -3.54 18.54
CA ALA A 181 5.73 -3.56 20.00
C ALA A 181 4.82 -2.45 20.56
N TYR A 182 4.83 -1.25 19.97
CA TYR A 182 3.95 -0.16 20.38
C TYR A 182 2.47 -0.54 20.21
N TYR A 183 2.09 -1.04 19.03
CA TYR A 183 0.71 -1.38 18.71
C TYR A 183 0.17 -2.58 19.51
N LEU A 184 1.04 -3.51 19.89
CA LEU A 184 0.66 -4.72 20.61
C LEU A 184 0.71 -4.59 22.13
N THR A 185 1.05 -3.40 22.67
CA THR A 185 0.93 -3.17 24.11
C THR A 185 -0.52 -3.29 24.56
N THR A 186 -0.76 -3.93 25.72
CA THR A 186 -2.11 -4.11 26.27
C THR A 186 -2.84 -2.77 26.44
N ALA A 187 -2.10 -1.71 26.82
CA ALA A 187 -2.64 -0.36 26.91
C ALA A 187 -3.18 0.15 25.57
N ASN A 188 -2.37 0.09 24.49
CA ASN A 188 -2.80 0.55 23.18
C ASN A 188 -3.89 -0.34 22.58
N VAL A 189 -3.86 -1.65 22.82
CA VAL A 189 -4.95 -2.55 22.41
C VAL A 189 -6.26 -2.15 23.09
N ASN A 190 -6.24 -1.89 24.40
CA ASN A 190 -7.43 -1.50 25.15
C ASN A 190 -7.94 -0.11 24.74
N VAL A 191 -7.05 0.86 24.52
CA VAL A 191 -7.41 2.19 24.01
C VAL A 191 -8.05 2.07 22.64
N ASN A 192 -7.42 1.35 21.70
CA ASN A 192 -7.99 1.13 20.38
C ASN A 192 -9.34 0.40 20.46
N TYR A 193 -9.47 -0.62 21.31
CA TYR A 193 -10.75 -1.32 21.49
C TYR A 193 -11.83 -0.40 22.07
N ARG A 194 -11.50 0.47 23.02
CA ARG A 194 -12.45 1.39 23.63
C ARG A 194 -12.87 2.52 22.70
N GLU A 195 -11.93 3.09 21.94
CA GLU A 195 -12.20 4.21 21.02
C GLU A 195 -12.78 3.74 19.69
N LEU A 196 -12.29 2.62 19.16
CA LEU A 196 -12.72 2.08 17.87
C LEU A 196 -13.86 1.06 18.01
N GLY A 197 -13.95 0.33 19.12
CA GLY A 197 -14.97 -0.71 19.34
C GLY A 197 -16.41 -0.20 19.20
N PRO A 198 -16.78 0.95 19.80
CA PRO A 198 -18.11 1.54 19.61
C PRO A 198 -18.32 2.11 18.20
N THR A 199 -17.25 2.48 17.50
CA THR A 199 -17.33 3.04 16.13
C THR A 199 -17.31 1.98 15.02
N LEU A 200 -17.16 0.69 15.37
CA LEU A 200 -17.37 -0.45 14.46
C LEU A 200 -18.80 -0.52 13.89
N TRP A 201 -19.74 0.25 14.44
CA TRP A 201 -21.15 0.27 14.05
C TRP A 201 -21.55 1.42 13.10
N GLY A 202 -20.62 2.33 12.75
CA GLY A 202 -20.92 3.51 11.92
C GLY A 202 -20.86 3.27 10.40
N LEU A 203 -21.75 3.94 9.63
CA LEU A 203 -21.85 3.86 8.16
C LEU A 203 -20.51 4.15 7.43
N PHE A 204 -19.65 4.99 8.02
CA PHE A 204 -18.32 5.32 7.50
C PHE A 204 -17.29 4.18 7.68
N TRP A 205 -17.47 3.32 8.69
CA TRP A 205 -16.65 2.12 8.86
C TRP A 205 -17.12 0.96 8.00
N SER A 206 -18.37 0.95 7.51
CA SER A 206 -18.82 0.04 6.45
C SER A 206 -17.91 0.14 5.21
N PHE A 207 -17.47 1.37 4.89
CA PHE A 207 -16.48 1.64 3.84
C PHE A 207 -15.06 1.15 4.20
N ARG A 208 -14.67 1.20 5.48
CA ARG A 208 -13.39 0.63 5.94
C ARG A 208 -13.42 -0.90 6.06
N MET A 209 -14.57 -1.52 6.30
CA MET A 209 -14.80 -2.98 6.23
C MET A 209 -15.09 -3.43 4.80
N MET A 210 -15.08 -2.55 3.80
CA MET A 210 -15.18 -2.97 2.40
C MET A 210 -14.03 -3.84 1.94
N TRP A 211 -12.99 -4.12 2.75
CA TRP A 211 -12.04 -5.21 2.46
C TRP A 211 -12.60 -6.60 2.82
N LEU A 212 -13.57 -6.69 3.74
CA LEU A 212 -14.29 -7.93 4.02
C LEU A 212 -15.13 -8.37 2.83
N LEU A 213 -15.66 -7.45 2.02
CA LEU A 213 -16.39 -7.79 0.79
C LEU A 213 -15.51 -8.51 -0.25
N PRO A 214 -14.32 -8.01 -0.67
CA PRO A 214 -13.41 -8.74 -1.54
C PRO A 214 -12.81 -9.96 -0.85
N MET A 215 -12.61 -9.98 0.48
CA MET A 215 -12.22 -11.23 1.18
C MET A 215 -13.34 -12.28 1.13
N ALA A 216 -14.59 -11.91 1.38
CA ALA A 216 -15.74 -12.79 1.30
C ALA A 216 -15.97 -13.23 -0.14
N ALA A 217 -15.91 -12.31 -1.11
CA ALA A 217 -15.97 -12.62 -2.54
C ALA A 217 -14.83 -13.54 -2.97
N PHE A 218 -13.63 -13.36 -2.42
CA PHE A 218 -12.48 -14.22 -2.64
C PHE A 218 -12.74 -15.63 -2.10
N VAL A 219 -13.13 -15.76 -0.83
CA VAL A 219 -13.48 -17.05 -0.19
C VAL A 219 -14.61 -17.74 -0.95
N MET A 220 -15.68 -17.01 -1.27
CA MET A 220 -16.80 -17.51 -2.08
C MET A 220 -16.34 -17.95 -3.47
N SER A 221 -15.43 -17.21 -4.12
CA SER A 221 -14.90 -17.58 -5.43
C SER A 221 -14.03 -18.83 -5.38
N MET A 222 -13.26 -19.02 -4.29
CA MET A 222 -12.51 -20.26 -4.06
C MET A 222 -13.47 -21.45 -3.86
N TYR A 223 -14.54 -21.25 -3.07
CA TYR A 223 -15.55 -22.28 -2.82
C TYR A 223 -16.32 -22.68 -4.08
N GLN A 224 -16.69 -21.70 -4.91
CA GLN A 224 -17.47 -21.91 -6.13
C GLN A 224 -16.64 -22.43 -7.32
N ARG A 225 -15.32 -22.59 -7.20
CA ARG A 225 -14.41 -23.00 -8.29
C ARG A 225 -14.55 -22.20 -9.59
N ARG A 226 -15.18 -21.01 -9.56
CA ARG A 226 -15.45 -20.20 -10.76
C ARG A 226 -14.17 -19.75 -11.50
N TYR A 227 -13.02 -19.81 -10.83
CA TYR A 227 -11.70 -19.55 -11.43
C TYR A 227 -10.87 -20.81 -11.71
N ALA A 228 -11.35 -22.01 -11.37
CA ALA A 228 -10.67 -23.27 -11.68
C ALA A 228 -11.00 -23.79 -13.09
N GLY A 229 -11.98 -23.20 -13.78
CA GLY A 229 -12.51 -23.67 -15.06
C GLY A 229 -12.22 -22.83 -16.31
N ALA A 230 -11.39 -21.79 -16.23
CA ALA A 230 -10.93 -21.01 -17.39
C ALA A 230 -9.44 -21.22 -17.63
#